data_AF-A0A848B5E1-F1
#
_entry.id   AF-A0A848B5E1-F1
#
_cell.length_a   1.000
_cell.length_b   1.000
_cell.length_c   1.000
_cell.angle_alpha   90.00
_cell.angle_beta   90.00
_cell.angle_gamma   90.00
#
_symmetry.space_group_name_H-M   'P 1'
#
loop_
_entity.id
_entity.type
_entity.pdbx_description
1 polymer ?
#
loop_
_entity_poly.entity_id
_entity_poly.type
_entity_poly.pdbx_seq_one_letter_code
_entity_poly.pdbx_strand_id
1 'polypeptide(L)'
;MWITKQTENAEQIKLTDATSKVIIWAINHADSPEISRLGNLTHIPFFQGFSNSDGTILVDTSTSGITVSRQKKTLSCNYPVMQSASPMLPVPSLYNITSWEFQSILQEILGNIDYIALAQKLGLNQIDMDTISGKLIRSHAESSTLQTWIVAETPLPLYNANGNLKALYCHAGNGVFEVKCFKYNDLPGEYPFLFKPRQSGVWFSKYCNFSSNPWQFSTSIYIAQANPGMGWFCTADGADKLDWEILRHMHSEIIFPHYQSDPLFNRTALSEILPILTEAKRHNIKMRVRQVKVREMNPMDFYRGEWVDDNETTILEESELKKRAWEQGIKLDPIWFPKPYEVTLKQKKYNGNLPYFWPAGSIALFESNRADLFMRELLKYLSEKTKENRNIVVVIPNGQDGYIQKFLRCLEKNTAITIVNTEILKDDLEFEMKLREKNADVVFFYAVNDDFNKEFERGIGLAIQTELPIAIFSFSKEGNSPLCEVADHTYIVEGNNPATGFRVENMETGEIKKYLFEPNGDVRIEPGTEEDMVE
;
A
#
# COMPACT_ATOMS: atom_id res chain seq x y z
N MET A 1 1.75 2.33 -20.85
CA MET A 1 0.77 1.65 -19.95
C MET A 1 -0.67 1.72 -20.50
N TRP A 2 -1.50 0.68 -20.34
CA TRP A 2 -2.95 0.73 -20.66
C TRP A 2 -3.78 1.17 -19.45
N ILE A 3 -4.68 2.15 -19.62
CA ILE A 3 -5.61 2.61 -18.58
C ILE A 3 -7.05 2.53 -19.09
N THR A 4 -8.03 2.35 -18.20
CA THR A 4 -9.46 2.30 -18.56
C THR A 4 -10.33 2.87 -17.44
N LYS A 5 -11.50 3.43 -17.82
CA LYS A 5 -12.56 3.85 -16.88
C LYS A 5 -13.52 2.71 -16.50
N GLN A 6 -13.28 1.50 -16.98
CA GLN A 6 -14.12 0.35 -16.65
C GLN A 6 -14.15 0.12 -15.14
N THR A 7 -15.37 -0.05 -14.63
CA THR A 7 -15.66 -0.36 -13.24
C THR A 7 -16.48 -1.64 -13.20
N GLU A 8 -16.39 -2.33 -12.08
CA GLU A 8 -17.14 -3.56 -11.88
C GLU A 8 -18.65 -3.28 -11.88
N ASN A 9 -19.41 -4.16 -12.52
CA ASN A 9 -20.87 -4.06 -12.49
C ASN A 9 -21.41 -4.59 -11.15
N ALA A 10 -21.62 -3.67 -10.21
CA ALA A 10 -22.10 -4.00 -8.85
C ALA A 10 -23.43 -4.79 -8.85
N GLU A 11 -24.33 -4.52 -9.79
CA GLU A 11 -25.60 -5.26 -9.90
C GLU A 11 -25.38 -6.68 -10.42
N GLN A 12 -24.47 -6.87 -11.38
CA GLN A 12 -24.06 -8.21 -11.82
C GLN A 12 -23.42 -8.99 -10.67
N ILE A 13 -22.52 -8.36 -9.90
CA ILE A 13 -21.87 -9.00 -8.76
C ILE A 13 -22.90 -9.47 -7.73
N LYS A 14 -23.84 -8.58 -7.39
CA LYS A 14 -24.91 -8.87 -6.42
C LYS A 14 -25.85 -9.96 -6.92
N LEU A 15 -26.20 -9.96 -8.20
CA LEU A 15 -27.04 -10.99 -8.80
C LEU A 15 -26.38 -12.36 -8.79
N THR A 16 -25.11 -12.45 -9.22
CA THR A 16 -24.37 -13.72 -9.24
C THR A 16 -24.17 -14.28 -7.82
N ASP A 17 -23.82 -13.43 -6.85
CA ASP A 17 -23.70 -13.83 -5.43
C ASP A 17 -25.02 -14.39 -4.90
N ALA A 18 -26.13 -13.70 -5.15
CA ALA A 18 -27.46 -14.14 -4.73
C ALA A 18 -27.86 -15.45 -5.42
N THR A 19 -27.55 -15.59 -6.71
CA THR A 19 -27.84 -16.80 -7.51
C THR A 19 -27.11 -18.01 -6.93
N SER A 20 -25.80 -17.91 -6.69
CA SER A 20 -25.00 -18.97 -6.07
C SER A 20 -25.58 -19.40 -4.71
N LYS A 21 -25.88 -18.44 -3.83
CA LYS A 21 -26.46 -18.71 -2.51
C LYS A 21 -27.80 -19.43 -2.58
N VAL A 22 -28.70 -18.98 -3.47
CA VAL A 22 -30.03 -19.58 -3.64
C VAL A 22 -29.92 -21.00 -4.19
N ILE A 23 -29.05 -21.25 -5.18
CA ILE A 23 -28.86 -22.60 -5.75
C ILE A 23 -28.35 -23.56 -4.68
N ILE A 24 -27.32 -23.16 -3.93
CA ILE A 24 -26.76 -23.97 -2.84
C ILE A 24 -27.81 -24.27 -1.79
N TRP A 25 -28.57 -23.24 -1.38
CA TRP A 25 -29.66 -23.41 -0.42
C TRP A 25 -30.74 -24.36 -0.95
N ALA A 26 -31.14 -24.21 -2.21
CA ALA A 26 -32.17 -25.04 -2.84
C ALA A 26 -31.75 -26.51 -2.93
N ILE A 27 -30.50 -26.77 -3.29
CA ILE A 27 -29.91 -28.12 -3.30
C ILE A 27 -29.93 -28.73 -1.89
N ASN A 28 -29.53 -27.97 -0.87
CA ASN A 28 -29.47 -28.44 0.51
C ASN A 28 -30.82 -28.61 1.20
N HIS A 29 -31.91 -28.06 0.63
CA HIS A 29 -33.27 -28.19 1.15
C HIS A 29 -34.21 -28.92 0.18
N ALA A 30 -33.68 -29.57 -0.86
CA ALA A 30 -34.48 -30.22 -1.90
C ALA A 30 -35.36 -31.37 -1.37
N ASP A 31 -34.95 -32.03 -0.29
CA ASP A 31 -35.67 -33.09 0.42
C ASP A 31 -36.48 -32.58 1.61
N SER A 32 -36.64 -31.26 1.74
CA SER A 32 -37.32 -30.62 2.86
C SER A 32 -38.57 -29.86 2.40
N PRO A 33 -39.64 -29.78 3.23
CA PRO A 33 -40.77 -28.89 3.00
C PRO A 33 -40.37 -27.42 2.80
N GLU A 34 -39.20 -27.03 3.29
CA GLU A 34 -38.67 -25.68 3.13
C GLU A 34 -38.51 -25.27 1.66
N ILE A 35 -38.32 -26.20 0.73
CA ILE A 35 -38.17 -25.91 -0.70
C ILE A 35 -39.33 -25.09 -1.28
N SER A 36 -40.53 -25.22 -0.70
CA SER A 36 -41.72 -24.43 -1.03
C SER A 36 -41.53 -22.92 -0.81
N ARG A 37 -40.53 -22.49 -0.03
CA ARG A 37 -40.20 -21.07 0.16
C ARG A 37 -39.69 -20.40 -1.13
N LEU A 38 -39.17 -21.18 -2.08
CA LEU A 38 -38.74 -20.70 -3.41
C LEU A 38 -39.90 -20.31 -4.31
N GLY A 39 -41.08 -20.89 -4.11
CA GLY A 39 -42.24 -20.66 -4.96
C GLY A 39 -43.17 -21.87 -5.01
N ASN A 40 -43.81 -22.09 -6.16
CA ASN A 40 -44.81 -23.13 -6.34
C ASN A 40 -44.17 -24.53 -6.54
N LEU A 41 -43.42 -24.97 -5.54
CA LEU A 41 -42.76 -26.28 -5.48
C LEU A 41 -43.47 -27.17 -4.46
N THR A 42 -43.71 -28.41 -4.85
CA THR A 42 -44.32 -29.43 -4.00
C THR A 42 -43.25 -30.40 -3.53
N HIS A 43 -43.01 -30.45 -2.22
CA HIS A 43 -42.15 -31.45 -1.61
C HIS A 43 -42.78 -32.85 -1.71
N ILE A 44 -41.99 -33.85 -2.07
CA ILE A 44 -42.40 -35.24 -2.28
C ILE A 44 -41.63 -36.13 -1.28
N PRO A 45 -42.23 -36.44 -0.12
CA PRO A 45 -41.55 -37.18 0.95
C PRO A 45 -41.04 -38.57 0.53
N PHE A 46 -41.77 -39.26 -0.36
CA PHE A 46 -41.45 -40.64 -0.75
C PHE A 46 -40.20 -40.76 -1.62
N PHE A 47 -39.92 -39.74 -2.46
CA PHE A 47 -38.77 -39.71 -3.37
C PHE A 47 -37.63 -38.85 -2.83
N GLN A 48 -37.74 -38.32 -1.60
CA GLN A 48 -36.77 -37.38 -1.02
C GLN A 48 -36.42 -36.27 -2.03
N GLY A 49 -37.39 -35.40 -2.34
CA GLY A 49 -37.22 -34.44 -3.43
C GLY A 49 -38.43 -33.54 -3.62
N PHE A 50 -38.53 -32.88 -4.77
CA PHE A 50 -39.62 -31.96 -5.07
C PHE A 50 -40.02 -31.98 -6.53
N SER A 51 -41.21 -31.47 -6.82
CA SER A 51 -41.74 -31.29 -8.17
C SER A 51 -42.32 -29.90 -8.38
N ASN A 52 -42.39 -29.49 -9.64
CA ASN A 52 -43.23 -28.37 -10.03
C ASN A 52 -44.73 -28.69 -9.92
N SER A 53 -45.58 -27.67 -9.97
CA SER A 53 -47.01 -27.77 -9.70
C SER A 53 -47.80 -28.67 -10.67
N ASP A 54 -47.29 -28.90 -11.88
CA ASP A 54 -47.94 -29.76 -12.88
C ASP A 54 -47.29 -31.15 -13.02
N GLY A 55 -46.31 -31.48 -12.17
CA GLY A 55 -45.67 -32.80 -12.13
C GLY A 55 -44.72 -33.10 -13.29
N THR A 56 -44.46 -32.13 -14.18
CA THR A 56 -43.67 -32.35 -15.39
C THR A 56 -42.17 -32.43 -15.12
N ILE A 57 -41.69 -31.82 -14.04
CA ILE A 57 -40.28 -31.85 -13.62
C ILE A 57 -40.21 -32.35 -12.18
N LEU A 58 -39.55 -33.48 -12.00
CA LEU A 58 -39.26 -34.10 -10.72
C LEU A 58 -37.76 -34.01 -10.42
N VAL A 59 -37.42 -33.48 -9.25
CA VAL A 59 -36.07 -33.45 -8.70
C VAL A 59 -36.01 -34.46 -7.56
N ASP A 60 -35.12 -35.45 -7.69
CA ASP A 60 -34.97 -36.59 -6.78
C ASP A 60 -33.58 -36.56 -6.15
N THR A 61 -33.54 -36.62 -4.82
CA THR A 61 -32.32 -36.63 -4.02
C THR A 61 -32.12 -37.92 -3.21
N SER A 62 -32.88 -38.97 -3.49
CA SER A 62 -32.69 -40.30 -2.90
C SER A 62 -31.45 -41.05 -3.44
N THR A 63 -30.92 -40.60 -4.57
CA THR A 63 -29.73 -41.18 -5.23
C THR A 63 -28.47 -40.33 -5.01
N SER A 64 -27.29 -40.88 -5.29
CA SER A 64 -26.01 -40.13 -5.22
C SER A 64 -26.06 -38.89 -6.12
N GLY A 65 -25.81 -37.70 -5.55
CA GLY A 65 -25.97 -36.42 -6.27
C GLY A 65 -27.43 -35.96 -6.35
N ILE A 66 -27.83 -35.32 -7.44
CA ILE A 66 -29.24 -34.97 -7.65
C ILE A 66 -29.63 -35.44 -9.03
N THR A 67 -30.77 -36.12 -9.12
CA THR A 67 -31.31 -36.56 -10.40
C THR A 67 -32.55 -35.77 -10.79
N VAL A 68 -32.72 -35.54 -12.08
CA VAL A 68 -33.91 -34.86 -12.61
C VAL A 68 -34.59 -35.73 -13.65
N SER A 69 -35.91 -35.81 -13.51
CA SER A 69 -36.82 -36.48 -14.42
C SER A 69 -37.69 -35.43 -15.09
N ARG A 70 -37.70 -35.41 -16.43
CA ARG A 70 -38.64 -34.61 -17.21
C ARG A 70 -39.68 -35.52 -17.84
N GLN A 71 -40.93 -35.34 -17.46
CA GLN A 71 -42.07 -36.02 -18.09
C GLN A 71 -42.57 -35.17 -19.25
N LYS A 72 -42.67 -35.76 -20.45
CA LYS A 72 -43.45 -35.13 -21.52
C LYS A 72 -44.89 -35.09 -21.06
N LYS A 73 -45.46 -33.88 -21.02
CA LYS A 73 -46.86 -33.61 -20.69
C LYS A 73 -47.76 -34.63 -21.42
N THR A 74 -48.19 -35.66 -20.72
CA THR A 74 -49.28 -36.50 -21.21
C THR A 74 -50.53 -35.69 -20.87
N LEU A 75 -51.17 -35.15 -21.91
CA LEU A 75 -52.44 -34.45 -21.80
C LEU A 75 -53.44 -35.31 -21.01
N SER A 76 -53.63 -35.00 -19.73
CA SER A 76 -54.86 -35.30 -18.98
C SER A 76 -54.75 -34.70 -17.58
N CYS A 77 -55.65 -33.78 -17.28
CA CYS A 77 -55.94 -33.32 -15.94
C CYS A 77 -56.28 -34.49 -15.00
N ASN A 78 -56.08 -34.24 -13.70
CA ASN A 78 -56.46 -35.02 -12.51
C ASN A 78 -55.39 -35.99 -12.00
N TYR A 79 -54.87 -35.64 -10.82
CA TYR A 79 -54.19 -36.50 -9.84
C TYR A 79 -54.34 -38.00 -10.09
N PRO A 80 -53.25 -38.79 -10.16
CA PRO A 80 -53.35 -40.17 -9.77
C PRO A 80 -53.36 -40.21 -8.24
N VAL A 81 -54.57 -40.25 -7.68
CA VAL A 81 -54.82 -41.02 -6.47
C VAL A 81 -54.18 -42.39 -6.70
N MET A 82 -53.36 -42.84 -5.74
CA MET A 82 -52.76 -44.16 -5.72
C MET A 82 -53.78 -45.21 -6.18
N GLN A 83 -53.58 -45.75 -7.38
CA GLN A 83 -54.23 -46.99 -7.82
C GLN A 83 -53.15 -48.03 -8.06
N SER A 84 -53.21 -49.05 -7.20
CA SER A 84 -52.50 -50.30 -7.29
C SER A 84 -52.94 -51.08 -8.54
N ALA A 85 -52.31 -50.81 -9.68
CA ALA A 85 -52.08 -51.73 -10.80
C ALA A 85 -51.51 -50.91 -11.96
N SER A 86 -50.27 -51.20 -12.35
CA SER A 86 -49.57 -50.54 -13.46
C SER A 86 -50.43 -50.42 -14.72
N PRO A 87 -50.37 -49.25 -15.36
CA PRO A 87 -49.70 -49.11 -16.64
C PRO A 87 -48.32 -48.49 -16.35
N MET A 88 -47.25 -49.10 -16.86
CA MET A 88 -45.93 -48.45 -16.82
C MET A 88 -46.04 -47.14 -17.59
N LEU A 89 -46.22 -46.04 -16.86
CA LEU A 89 -45.80 -44.73 -17.34
C LEU A 89 -44.36 -44.88 -17.83
N PRO A 90 -43.97 -44.27 -18.96
CA PRO A 90 -42.59 -44.30 -19.41
C PRO A 90 -41.73 -43.90 -18.22
N VAL A 91 -40.86 -44.82 -17.77
CA VAL A 91 -39.93 -44.55 -16.67
C VAL A 91 -39.16 -43.31 -17.11
N PRO A 92 -39.31 -42.17 -16.40
CA PRO A 92 -38.61 -40.97 -16.81
C PRO A 92 -37.11 -41.26 -16.80
N SER A 93 -36.40 -40.84 -17.84
CA SER A 93 -34.94 -40.95 -17.84
C SER A 93 -34.39 -40.00 -16.78
N LEU A 94 -34.07 -40.53 -15.60
CA LEU A 94 -33.33 -39.83 -14.55
C LEU A 94 -31.87 -39.74 -14.98
N TYR A 95 -31.29 -38.55 -14.83
CA TYR A 95 -29.85 -38.34 -14.97
C TYR A 95 -29.36 -37.42 -13.88
N ASN A 96 -28.12 -37.63 -13.45
CA ASN A 96 -27.48 -36.78 -12.45
C ASN A 96 -27.16 -35.41 -13.04
N ILE A 97 -27.56 -34.36 -12.34
CA ILE A 97 -27.31 -32.98 -12.74
C ILE A 97 -26.11 -32.42 -11.99
N THR A 98 -25.32 -31.66 -12.72
CA THR A 98 -24.32 -30.78 -12.14
C THR A 98 -25.01 -29.59 -11.46
N SER A 99 -24.33 -28.98 -10.49
CA SER A 99 -24.96 -27.93 -9.68
C SER A 99 -25.32 -26.66 -10.48
N TRP A 100 -24.68 -26.40 -11.62
CA TRP A 100 -25.03 -25.28 -12.51
C TRP A 100 -26.24 -25.58 -13.40
N GLU A 101 -26.44 -26.84 -13.81
CA GLU A 101 -27.67 -27.27 -14.50
C GLU A 101 -28.90 -27.15 -13.59
N PHE A 102 -28.71 -27.24 -12.27
CA PHE A 102 -29.76 -27.01 -11.27
C PHE A 102 -30.37 -25.60 -11.39
N GLN A 103 -29.55 -24.58 -11.71
CA GLN A 103 -30.04 -23.22 -11.96
C GLN A 103 -31.04 -23.18 -13.11
N SER A 104 -30.70 -23.81 -14.24
CA SER A 104 -31.55 -23.86 -15.42
C SER A 104 -32.87 -24.59 -15.11
N ILE A 105 -32.82 -25.64 -14.28
CA ILE A 105 -34.02 -26.37 -13.84
C ILE A 105 -34.90 -25.51 -12.93
N LEU A 106 -34.32 -24.78 -11.97
CA LEU A 106 -35.10 -23.84 -11.15
C LEU A 106 -35.77 -22.77 -12.03
N GLN A 107 -35.05 -22.21 -13.01
CA GLN A 107 -35.62 -21.27 -13.97
C GLN A 107 -36.72 -21.90 -14.83
N GLU A 108 -36.56 -23.15 -15.26
CA GLU A 108 -37.59 -23.89 -16.01
C GLU A 108 -38.87 -24.07 -15.18
N ILE A 109 -38.73 -24.34 -13.88
CA ILE A 109 -39.85 -24.59 -12.97
C ILE A 109 -40.54 -23.29 -12.52
N LEU A 110 -39.76 -22.30 -12.08
CA LEU A 110 -40.26 -21.09 -11.43
C LEU A 110 -40.39 -19.90 -12.39
N GLY A 111 -39.84 -19.99 -13.60
CA GLY A 111 -39.80 -18.90 -14.57
C GLY A 111 -38.75 -17.85 -14.21
N ASN A 112 -39.12 -16.57 -14.35
CA ASN A 112 -38.24 -15.44 -14.04
C ASN A 112 -38.04 -15.29 -12.53
N ILE A 113 -36.98 -15.91 -12.00
CA ILE A 113 -36.59 -15.81 -10.59
C ILE A 113 -35.82 -14.50 -10.35
N ASP A 114 -36.32 -13.68 -9.41
CA ASP A 114 -35.51 -12.61 -8.80
C ASP A 114 -34.67 -13.21 -7.67
N TYR A 115 -33.45 -13.61 -8.00
CA TYR A 115 -32.52 -14.23 -7.06
C TYR A 115 -32.14 -13.31 -5.90
N ILE A 116 -32.08 -11.99 -6.13
CA ILE A 116 -31.71 -11.01 -5.09
C ILE A 116 -32.82 -10.94 -4.04
N ALA A 117 -34.07 -10.76 -4.48
CA ALA A 117 -35.22 -10.74 -3.58
C ALA A 117 -35.38 -12.08 -2.84
N LEU A 118 -35.13 -13.19 -3.52
CA LEU A 118 -35.24 -14.52 -2.94
C LEU A 118 -34.16 -14.80 -1.89
N ALA A 119 -32.90 -14.43 -2.16
CA ALA A 119 -31.82 -14.51 -1.20
C ALA A 119 -32.10 -13.68 0.07
N GLN A 120 -32.70 -12.49 -0.08
CA GLN A 120 -33.13 -11.66 1.04
C GLN A 120 -34.26 -12.32 1.84
N LYS A 121 -35.32 -12.82 1.17
CA LYS A 121 -36.45 -13.52 1.80
C LYS A 121 -36.00 -14.75 2.60
N LEU A 122 -34.99 -15.44 2.11
CA LEU A 122 -34.43 -16.63 2.75
C LEU A 122 -33.36 -16.31 3.81
N GLY A 123 -32.95 -15.06 3.96
CA GLY A 123 -31.93 -14.65 4.93
C GLY A 123 -30.50 -15.08 4.56
N LEU A 124 -30.24 -15.43 3.30
CA LEU A 124 -28.97 -16.04 2.88
C LEU A 124 -27.76 -15.09 2.93
N ASN A 125 -28.01 -13.79 3.08
CA ASN A 125 -26.94 -12.79 3.19
C ASN A 125 -26.19 -12.86 4.53
N GLN A 126 -26.78 -13.48 5.55
CA GLN A 126 -26.17 -13.66 6.88
C GLN A 126 -25.49 -15.02 7.04
N ILE A 127 -25.63 -15.91 6.05
CA ILE A 127 -25.09 -17.27 6.10
C ILE A 127 -23.67 -17.27 5.57
N ASP A 128 -22.76 -17.89 6.34
CA ASP A 128 -21.43 -18.19 5.87
C ASP A 128 -21.43 -19.47 5.02
N MET A 129 -21.18 -19.28 3.73
CA MET A 129 -21.17 -20.37 2.74
C MET A 129 -20.02 -21.35 2.94
N ASP A 130 -19.00 -21.03 3.75
CA ASP A 130 -17.94 -21.98 4.09
C ASP A 130 -18.38 -23.00 5.16
N THR A 131 -19.45 -22.72 5.90
CA THR A 131 -19.92 -23.56 7.03
C THR A 131 -21.17 -24.39 6.70
N ILE A 132 -21.64 -24.33 5.47
CA ILE A 132 -22.88 -25.01 5.09
C ILE A 132 -22.78 -26.53 5.24
N SER A 133 -23.87 -27.12 5.70
CA SER A 133 -24.07 -28.56 5.77
C SER A 133 -25.30 -28.95 4.96
N GLY A 134 -25.29 -30.15 4.38
CA GLY A 134 -26.42 -30.66 3.61
C GLY A 134 -25.93 -31.64 2.56
N LYS A 135 -26.68 -31.77 1.47
CA LYS A 135 -26.29 -32.62 0.35
C LYS A 135 -25.07 -32.10 -0.41
N LEU A 136 -24.94 -30.78 -0.49
CA LEU A 136 -23.82 -30.05 -1.06
C LEU A 136 -23.03 -29.38 0.07
N ILE A 137 -21.73 -29.67 0.13
CA ILE A 137 -20.81 -29.17 1.16
C ILE A 137 -19.63 -28.41 0.53
N ARG A 138 -18.99 -27.59 1.34
CA ARG A 138 -17.77 -26.88 0.96
C ARG A 138 -16.62 -27.87 0.67
N SER A 139 -15.90 -27.66 -0.43
CA SER A 139 -14.63 -28.35 -0.72
C SER A 139 -13.48 -27.36 -0.72
N HIS A 140 -12.45 -27.60 0.09
CA HIS A 140 -11.27 -26.73 0.22
C HIS A 140 -10.13 -27.07 -0.76
N ALA A 141 -10.36 -27.92 -1.76
CA ALA A 141 -9.34 -28.33 -2.72
C ALA A 141 -9.17 -27.35 -3.91
N GLU A 142 -9.19 -26.05 -3.63
CA GLU A 142 -9.20 -24.97 -4.65
C GLU A 142 -7.97 -24.95 -5.59
N SER A 143 -6.90 -25.71 -5.30
CA SER A 143 -5.64 -25.62 -6.06
C SER A 143 -5.42 -26.73 -7.11
N SER A 144 -6.08 -27.89 -7.01
CA SER A 144 -5.70 -29.09 -7.81
C SER A 144 -6.54 -29.34 -9.07
N THR A 145 -7.75 -28.80 -9.13
CA THR A 145 -8.79 -29.18 -10.11
C THR A 145 -9.28 -28.00 -10.98
N LEU A 146 -8.93 -26.77 -10.63
CA LEU A 146 -9.47 -25.55 -11.24
C LEU A 146 -8.82 -25.11 -12.57
N GLN A 147 -7.66 -25.66 -12.94
CA GLN A 147 -6.96 -25.32 -14.20
C GLN A 147 -7.74 -25.70 -15.47
N THR A 148 -8.74 -26.58 -15.38
CA THR A 148 -9.48 -27.11 -16.55
C THR A 148 -10.90 -26.58 -16.69
N TRP A 149 -11.48 -25.97 -15.67
CA TRP A 149 -12.91 -25.58 -15.67
C TRP A 149 -13.11 -24.09 -15.97
N ILE A 150 -12.15 -23.26 -15.57
CA ILE A 150 -12.14 -21.83 -15.91
C ILE A 150 -11.46 -21.66 -17.28
N VAL A 151 -12.07 -22.19 -18.34
CA VAL A 151 -11.49 -22.16 -19.70
C VAL A 151 -11.61 -20.77 -20.34
N ALA A 152 -12.39 -19.86 -19.75
CA ALA A 152 -12.64 -18.51 -20.29
C ALA A 152 -12.28 -17.34 -19.37
N GLU A 153 -11.84 -17.59 -18.12
CA GLU A 153 -11.64 -16.52 -17.12
C GLU A 153 -10.24 -16.60 -16.51
N THR A 154 -9.68 -15.43 -16.16
CA THR A 154 -8.33 -15.37 -15.60
C THR A 154 -8.40 -15.64 -14.09
N PRO A 155 -7.75 -16.69 -13.55
CA PRO A 155 -7.69 -16.94 -12.12
C PRO A 155 -6.78 -15.91 -11.44
N LEU A 156 -7.25 -15.39 -10.31
CA LEU A 156 -6.63 -14.34 -9.50
C LEU A 156 -6.41 -14.89 -8.08
N PRO A 157 -5.41 -15.78 -7.87
CA PRO A 157 -5.12 -16.30 -6.55
C PRO A 157 -4.52 -15.22 -5.65
N LEU A 158 -5.06 -15.08 -4.44
CA LEU A 158 -4.56 -14.22 -3.39
C LEU A 158 -3.81 -15.07 -2.38
N TYR A 159 -2.54 -14.78 -2.17
CA TYR A 159 -1.70 -15.49 -1.21
C TYR A 159 -1.50 -14.64 0.05
N ASN A 160 -1.22 -15.29 1.17
CA ASN A 160 -0.67 -14.65 2.35
C ASN A 160 0.87 -14.57 2.26
N ALA A 161 1.53 -13.92 3.22
CA ALA A 161 2.98 -13.75 3.25
C ALA A 161 3.75 -15.08 3.35
N ASN A 162 3.10 -16.11 3.88
CA ASN A 162 3.65 -17.47 3.96
C ASN A 162 3.51 -18.26 2.65
N GLY A 163 2.92 -17.67 1.60
CA GLY A 163 2.70 -18.31 0.31
C GLY A 163 1.52 -19.26 0.26
N ASN A 164 0.69 -19.32 1.32
CA ASN A 164 -0.53 -20.12 1.32
C ASN A 164 -1.66 -19.37 0.60
N LEU A 165 -2.45 -20.08 -0.19
CA LEU A 165 -3.65 -19.54 -0.83
C LEU A 165 -4.64 -19.09 0.26
N LYS A 166 -5.00 -17.82 0.24
CA LYS A 166 -5.96 -17.19 1.16
C LYS A 166 -7.37 -17.19 0.56
N ALA A 167 -7.46 -16.78 -0.72
CA ALA A 167 -8.68 -16.81 -1.50
C ALA A 167 -8.35 -16.95 -2.99
N LEU A 168 -9.27 -17.53 -3.76
CA LEU A 168 -9.18 -17.60 -5.21
C LEU A 168 -10.28 -16.75 -5.84
N TYR A 169 -9.89 -15.73 -6.61
CA TYR A 169 -10.83 -14.93 -7.38
C TYR A 169 -10.74 -15.26 -8.87
N CYS A 170 -11.76 -14.87 -9.64
CA CYS A 170 -11.71 -14.88 -11.09
C CYS A 170 -12.34 -13.59 -11.65
N HIS A 171 -11.91 -13.22 -12.86
CA HIS A 171 -12.53 -12.14 -13.61
C HIS A 171 -13.48 -12.72 -14.66
N ALA A 172 -14.79 -12.58 -14.43
CA ALA A 172 -15.85 -13.15 -15.25
C ALA A 172 -16.78 -12.05 -15.79
N GLY A 173 -16.91 -11.93 -17.11
CA GLY A 173 -17.71 -10.85 -17.71
C GLY A 173 -17.20 -9.47 -17.29
N ASN A 174 -18.04 -8.66 -16.62
CA ASN A 174 -17.71 -7.31 -16.13
C ASN A 174 -17.62 -7.25 -14.60
N GLY A 175 -17.05 -8.27 -13.95
CA GLY A 175 -16.81 -8.24 -12.50
C GLY A 175 -15.78 -9.25 -12.02
N VAL A 176 -15.30 -9.04 -10.79
CA VAL A 176 -14.48 -10.01 -10.06
C VAL A 176 -15.33 -10.76 -9.05
N PHE A 177 -15.10 -12.07 -8.98
CA PHE A 177 -15.84 -12.97 -8.13
C PHE A 177 -14.91 -13.80 -7.27
N GLU A 178 -15.33 -14.06 -6.04
CA GLU A 178 -14.73 -15.07 -5.20
C GLU A 178 -15.21 -16.46 -5.62
N VAL A 179 -14.25 -17.33 -5.92
CA VAL A 179 -14.52 -18.71 -6.35
C VAL A 179 -14.46 -19.61 -5.14
N LYS A 180 -15.58 -20.29 -4.85
CA LYS A 180 -15.61 -21.35 -3.83
C LYS A 180 -16.10 -22.64 -4.46
N CYS A 181 -15.38 -23.72 -4.21
CA CYS A 181 -15.74 -25.05 -4.70
C CYS A 181 -16.63 -25.77 -3.71
N PHE A 182 -17.66 -26.43 -4.24
CA PHE A 182 -18.59 -27.27 -3.49
C PHE A 182 -18.62 -28.67 -4.09
N LYS A 183 -18.91 -29.68 -3.28
CA LYS A 183 -19.05 -31.06 -3.72
C LYS A 183 -20.27 -31.69 -3.08
N TYR A 184 -20.87 -32.64 -3.79
CA TYR A 184 -21.88 -33.49 -3.18
C TYR A 184 -21.23 -34.41 -2.15
N ASN A 185 -21.91 -34.64 -1.03
CA ASN A 185 -21.40 -35.52 0.03
C ASN A 185 -21.27 -36.99 -0.43
N ASP A 186 -22.07 -37.38 -1.41
CA ASP A 186 -22.29 -38.76 -1.86
C ASP A 186 -21.92 -38.99 -3.34
N LEU A 187 -21.35 -38.00 -4.02
CA LEU A 187 -20.93 -38.08 -5.42
C LEU A 187 -19.57 -37.37 -5.63
N PRO A 188 -18.61 -37.99 -6.35
CA PRO A 188 -17.36 -37.34 -6.69
C PRO A 188 -17.57 -36.18 -7.66
N GLY A 189 -16.80 -35.11 -7.48
CA GLY A 189 -16.85 -33.92 -8.34
C GLY A 189 -16.84 -32.63 -7.53
N GLU A 190 -16.23 -31.59 -8.08
CA GLU A 190 -16.20 -30.27 -7.47
C GLU A 190 -16.79 -29.24 -8.44
N TYR A 191 -17.61 -28.36 -7.89
CA TYR A 191 -18.41 -27.40 -8.63
C TYR A 191 -18.07 -26.00 -8.11
N PRO A 192 -17.52 -25.12 -8.95
CA PRO A 192 -17.23 -23.75 -8.56
C PRO A 192 -18.53 -22.95 -8.50
N PHE A 193 -18.65 -22.12 -7.48
CA PHE A 193 -19.67 -21.09 -7.36
C PHE A 193 -18.99 -19.73 -7.18
N LEU A 194 -19.63 -18.70 -7.73
CA LEU A 194 -19.14 -17.34 -7.75
C LEU A 194 -19.85 -16.52 -6.68
N PHE A 195 -19.07 -15.83 -5.85
CA PHE A 195 -19.57 -14.99 -4.76
C PHE A 195 -19.04 -13.58 -4.88
N LYS A 196 -19.69 -12.66 -4.19
CA LYS A 196 -19.14 -11.32 -4.00
C LYS A 196 -17.79 -11.45 -3.27
N PRO A 197 -16.71 -10.79 -3.73
CA PRO A 197 -15.43 -10.78 -3.03
C PRO A 197 -15.58 -10.35 -1.56
N ARG A 198 -14.99 -11.13 -0.64
CA ARG A 198 -15.04 -10.83 0.80
C ARG A 198 -13.67 -10.58 1.42
N GLN A 199 -12.61 -11.11 0.84
CA GLN A 199 -11.27 -11.06 1.42
C GLN A 199 -10.40 -10.02 0.73
N SER A 200 -9.66 -9.24 1.51
CA SER A 200 -8.59 -8.41 0.98
C SER A 200 -7.32 -9.23 0.73
N GLY A 201 -6.60 -8.91 -0.34
CA GLY A 201 -5.32 -9.53 -0.66
C GLY A 201 -4.62 -8.87 -1.84
N VAL A 202 -3.44 -9.38 -2.16
CA VAL A 202 -2.62 -8.91 -3.28
C VAL A 202 -2.53 -10.03 -4.31
N TRP A 203 -2.89 -9.72 -5.55
CA TRP A 203 -2.67 -10.61 -6.69
C TRP A 203 -1.41 -10.16 -7.45
N PHE A 204 -0.53 -11.11 -7.72
CA PHE A 204 0.63 -10.92 -8.58
C PHE A 204 0.36 -11.54 -9.95
N SER A 205 0.57 -10.76 -11.01
CA SER A 205 0.51 -11.30 -12.37
C SER A 205 1.63 -12.33 -12.57
N LYS A 206 1.34 -13.39 -13.33
CA LYS A 206 2.34 -14.42 -13.70
C LYS A 206 3.51 -13.85 -14.50
N TYR A 207 3.33 -12.68 -15.12
CA TYR A 207 4.39 -11.99 -15.86
C TYR A 207 5.03 -10.83 -15.06
N CYS A 208 4.66 -10.65 -13.79
CA CYS A 208 5.46 -9.81 -12.88
C CYS A 208 6.83 -10.48 -12.74
N ASN A 209 7.85 -9.88 -13.35
CA ASN A 209 9.20 -10.37 -13.20
C ASN A 209 9.71 -9.90 -11.84
N PHE A 210 10.21 -10.80 -10.98
CA PHE A 210 10.69 -10.42 -9.65
C PHE A 210 11.91 -9.46 -9.68
N SER A 211 12.43 -9.17 -10.88
CA SER A 211 13.49 -8.21 -11.18
C SER A 211 13.00 -6.81 -11.56
N SER A 212 11.69 -6.58 -11.81
CA SER A 212 11.18 -5.24 -12.08
C SER A 212 11.00 -4.47 -10.76
N ASN A 213 11.85 -3.46 -10.56
CA ASN A 213 11.79 -2.55 -9.42
C ASN A 213 11.61 -1.12 -9.95
N PRO A 214 10.55 -0.38 -9.58
CA PRO A 214 9.52 -0.71 -8.58
C PRO A 214 8.45 -1.70 -9.06
N TRP A 215 7.85 -2.40 -8.10
CA TRP A 215 6.68 -3.25 -8.30
C TRP A 215 5.43 -2.39 -8.45
N GLN A 216 4.76 -2.48 -9.59
CA GLN A 216 3.58 -1.66 -9.89
C GLN A 216 2.29 -2.39 -9.55
N PHE A 217 1.37 -1.68 -8.91
CA PHE A 217 0.06 -2.17 -8.53
C PHE A 217 -1.04 -1.19 -8.94
N SER A 218 -2.23 -1.72 -9.20
CA SER A 218 -3.46 -0.92 -9.33
C SER A 218 -4.54 -1.40 -8.37
N THR A 219 -5.45 -0.50 -7.99
CA THR A 219 -6.71 -0.88 -7.32
C THR A 219 -7.75 -1.38 -8.31
N SER A 220 -7.62 -1.04 -9.60
CA SER A 220 -8.49 -1.52 -10.68
C SER A 220 -7.94 -2.80 -11.30
N ILE A 221 -8.72 -3.87 -11.22
CA ILE A 221 -8.40 -5.14 -11.88
C ILE A 221 -8.29 -5.01 -13.40
N TYR A 222 -9.11 -4.16 -14.03
CA TYR A 222 -9.08 -3.95 -15.48
C TYR A 222 -7.76 -3.34 -15.93
N ILE A 223 -7.22 -2.41 -15.14
CA ILE A 223 -5.90 -1.83 -15.39
C ILE A 223 -4.81 -2.89 -15.16
N ALA A 224 -4.87 -3.64 -14.06
CA ALA A 224 -3.87 -4.67 -13.76
C ALA A 224 -3.82 -5.76 -14.85
N GLN A 225 -4.97 -6.24 -15.33
CA GLN A 225 -5.03 -7.27 -16.37
C GLN A 225 -4.57 -6.78 -17.74
N ALA A 226 -4.81 -5.51 -18.08
CA ALA A 226 -4.35 -4.93 -19.33
C ALA A 226 -2.82 -4.72 -19.38
N ASN A 227 -2.13 -4.82 -18.24
CA ASN A 227 -0.69 -4.58 -18.13
C ASN A 227 0.02 -5.81 -17.53
N PRO A 228 0.67 -6.67 -18.36
CA PRO A 228 1.17 -7.98 -17.94
C PRO A 228 2.10 -7.99 -16.72
N GLY A 229 2.78 -6.90 -16.38
CA GLY A 229 3.68 -6.79 -15.21
C GLY A 229 3.07 -6.15 -13.95
N MET A 230 1.78 -5.85 -13.94
CA MET A 230 1.13 -5.10 -12.85
C MET A 230 0.36 -6.02 -11.90
N GLY A 231 0.55 -5.83 -10.60
CA GLY A 231 -0.24 -6.48 -9.56
C GLY A 231 -1.57 -5.76 -9.31
N TRP A 232 -2.45 -6.41 -8.56
CA TRP A 232 -3.75 -5.86 -8.17
C TRP A 232 -3.93 -5.92 -6.65
N PHE A 233 -4.35 -4.80 -6.07
CA PHE A 233 -4.82 -4.73 -4.70
C PHE A 233 -6.32 -4.98 -4.65
N CYS A 234 -6.72 -6.09 -4.02
CA CYS A 234 -8.10 -6.29 -3.64
C CYS A 234 -8.31 -5.84 -2.19
N THR A 235 -9.21 -4.87 -1.99
CA THR A 235 -9.55 -4.31 -0.67
C THR A 235 -10.99 -4.64 -0.25
N ALA A 236 -11.51 -5.80 -0.67
CA ALA A 236 -12.91 -6.19 -0.44
C ALA A 236 -13.32 -6.24 1.06
N ASP A 237 -12.39 -6.60 1.95
CA ASP A 237 -12.57 -6.61 3.42
C ASP A 237 -12.01 -5.36 4.11
N GLY A 238 -11.60 -4.36 3.33
CA GLY A 238 -10.83 -3.20 3.81
C GLY A 238 -9.33 -3.37 3.66
N ALA A 239 -8.62 -2.23 3.56
CA ALA A 239 -7.17 -2.21 3.37
C ALA A 239 -6.40 -2.71 4.60
N ASP A 240 -6.97 -2.61 5.80
CA ASP A 240 -6.37 -3.06 7.06
C ASP A 240 -6.29 -4.59 7.16
N LYS A 241 -7.06 -5.31 6.33
CA LYS A 241 -7.07 -6.79 6.26
C LYS A 241 -6.10 -7.36 5.22
N LEU A 242 -5.34 -6.51 4.55
CA LEU A 242 -4.24 -6.95 3.69
C LEU A 242 -3.14 -7.58 4.55
N ASP A 243 -2.53 -8.65 4.03
CA ASP A 243 -1.33 -9.22 4.65
C ASP A 243 -0.12 -8.37 4.24
N TRP A 244 0.11 -7.30 5.01
CA TRP A 244 1.12 -6.28 4.72
C TRP A 244 2.56 -6.83 4.72
N GLU A 245 2.81 -7.97 5.36
CA GLU A 245 4.14 -8.61 5.35
C GLU A 245 4.59 -8.98 3.94
N ILE A 246 3.65 -9.24 3.02
CA ILE A 246 3.92 -9.51 1.60
C ILE A 246 4.76 -8.38 0.97
N LEU A 247 4.56 -7.13 1.41
CA LEU A 247 5.17 -5.95 0.80
C LEU A 247 6.41 -5.44 1.56
N ARG A 248 6.74 -6.00 2.74
CA ARG A 248 7.77 -5.44 3.64
C ARG A 248 9.16 -5.29 3.00
N HIS A 249 9.48 -6.14 2.03
CA HIS A 249 10.76 -6.13 1.31
C HIS A 249 10.63 -5.72 -0.15
N MET A 250 9.49 -5.18 -0.56
CA MET A 250 9.22 -4.76 -1.93
C MET A 250 9.23 -3.24 -2.03
N HIS A 251 9.90 -2.69 -3.04
CA HIS A 251 9.68 -1.30 -3.40
C HIS A 251 8.43 -1.23 -4.27
N SER A 252 7.32 -0.77 -3.69
CA SER A 252 6.00 -0.80 -4.33
C SER A 252 5.55 0.59 -4.80
N GLU A 253 4.85 0.60 -5.93
CA GLU A 253 4.28 1.79 -6.56
C GLU A 253 2.81 1.52 -6.92
N ILE A 254 1.92 2.44 -6.56
CA ILE A 254 0.50 2.38 -6.93
C ILE A 254 0.25 3.33 -8.11
N ILE A 255 -0.38 2.82 -9.15
CA ILE A 255 -0.79 3.58 -10.32
C ILE A 255 -2.08 4.34 -10.02
N PHE A 256 -2.01 5.66 -10.08
CA PHE A 256 -3.16 6.56 -9.98
C PHE A 256 -3.54 7.09 -11.38
N PRO A 257 -4.61 6.56 -12.01
CA PRO A 257 -5.09 7.07 -13.28
C PRO A 257 -5.76 8.44 -13.08
N HIS A 258 -5.36 9.43 -13.88
CA HIS A 258 -5.88 10.80 -13.79
C HIS A 258 -6.43 11.29 -15.13
N TYR A 259 -7.72 11.65 -15.12
CA TYR A 259 -8.45 12.21 -16.26
C TYR A 259 -8.81 13.67 -16.00
N GLN A 260 -8.33 14.60 -16.82
CA GLN A 260 -8.57 16.04 -16.58
C GLN A 260 -10.05 16.42 -16.67
N SER A 261 -10.84 15.77 -17.53
CA SER A 261 -12.27 16.07 -17.69
C SER A 261 -13.18 15.39 -16.67
N ASP A 262 -12.66 14.47 -15.84
CA ASP A 262 -13.48 13.58 -15.01
C ASP A 262 -13.13 13.65 -13.51
N PRO A 263 -13.58 14.71 -12.81
CA PRO A 263 -13.35 14.87 -11.37
C PRO A 263 -13.94 13.75 -10.53
N LEU A 264 -15.05 13.14 -10.97
CA LEU A 264 -15.72 12.07 -10.22
C LEU A 264 -14.88 10.80 -10.25
N PHE A 265 -14.41 10.38 -11.43
CA PHE A 265 -13.49 9.26 -11.56
C PHE A 265 -12.23 9.47 -10.74
N ASN A 266 -11.60 10.65 -10.85
CA ASN A 266 -10.40 10.97 -10.09
C ASN A 266 -10.61 10.87 -8.58
N ARG A 267 -11.77 11.32 -8.09
CA ARG A 267 -12.16 11.21 -6.69
C ARG A 267 -12.32 9.76 -6.26
N THR A 268 -12.99 8.94 -7.07
CA THR A 268 -13.16 7.51 -6.78
C THR A 268 -11.81 6.80 -6.74
N ALA A 269 -10.97 6.97 -7.77
CA ALA A 269 -9.64 6.35 -7.83
C ALA A 269 -8.75 6.79 -6.64
N LEU A 270 -8.78 8.07 -6.27
CA LEU A 270 -8.03 8.56 -5.11
C LEU A 270 -8.59 7.97 -3.80
N SER A 271 -9.92 7.83 -3.69
CA SER A 271 -10.57 7.25 -2.50
C SER A 271 -10.30 5.76 -2.32
N GLU A 272 -10.01 5.02 -3.38
CA GLU A 272 -9.60 3.61 -3.32
C GLU A 272 -8.12 3.45 -2.91
N ILE A 273 -7.26 4.37 -3.38
CA ILE A 273 -5.82 4.33 -3.13
C ILE A 273 -5.48 4.80 -1.70
N LEU A 274 -6.14 5.84 -1.20
CA LEU A 274 -5.82 6.45 0.09
C LEU A 274 -5.87 5.48 1.29
N PRO A 275 -6.88 4.59 1.44
CA PRO A 275 -6.89 3.57 2.49
C PRO A 275 -5.66 2.66 2.45
N ILE A 276 -5.22 2.23 1.26
CA ILE A 276 -4.02 1.39 1.09
C ILE A 276 -2.79 2.16 1.56
N LEU A 277 -2.61 3.40 1.12
CA LEU A 277 -1.47 4.23 1.56
C LEU A 277 -1.50 4.51 3.08
N THR A 278 -2.69 4.66 3.65
CA THR A 278 -2.88 4.90 5.10
C THR A 278 -2.38 3.70 5.90
N GLU A 279 -2.80 2.50 5.50
CA GLU A 279 -2.38 1.27 6.17
C GLU A 279 -0.91 0.95 5.89
N ALA A 280 -0.41 1.18 4.67
CA ALA A 280 1.01 1.07 4.37
C ALA A 280 1.86 1.93 5.32
N LYS A 281 1.43 3.17 5.61
CA LYS A 281 2.07 4.02 6.62
C LYS A 281 2.01 3.44 8.02
N ARG A 282 0.86 2.89 8.45
CA ARG A 282 0.70 2.24 9.77
C ARG A 282 1.66 1.06 9.94
N HIS A 283 1.91 0.34 8.86
CA HIS A 283 2.80 -0.81 8.81
C HIS A 283 4.25 -0.48 8.42
N ASN A 284 4.60 0.80 8.31
CA ASN A 284 5.94 1.29 7.91
C ASN A 284 6.44 0.74 6.56
N ILE A 285 5.53 0.62 5.58
CA ILE A 285 5.81 0.14 4.23
C ILE A 285 5.87 1.35 3.28
N LYS A 286 7.02 1.50 2.60
CA LYS A 286 7.24 2.59 1.66
C LYS A 286 6.54 2.30 0.33
N MET A 287 5.44 3.01 0.06
CA MET A 287 4.73 2.97 -1.22
C MET A 287 4.72 4.35 -1.88
N ARG A 288 5.04 4.38 -3.18
CA ARG A 288 4.93 5.60 -4.00
C ARG A 288 3.63 5.61 -4.78
N VAL A 289 3.15 6.79 -5.15
CA VAL A 289 2.02 6.94 -6.06
C VAL A 289 2.52 7.53 -7.37
N ARG A 290 2.37 6.79 -8.47
CA ARG A 290 2.61 7.30 -9.82
C ARG A 290 1.30 7.72 -10.42
N GLN A 291 1.16 9.02 -10.63
CA GLN A 291 0.07 9.52 -11.44
C GLN A 291 0.37 9.29 -12.91
N VAL A 292 -0.62 8.76 -13.61
CA VAL A 292 -0.60 8.54 -15.05
C VAL A 292 -1.67 9.45 -15.66
N LYS A 293 -1.26 10.44 -16.45
CA LYS A 293 -2.19 11.35 -17.14
C LYS A 293 -2.70 10.67 -18.39
N VAL A 294 -4.00 10.46 -18.48
CA VAL A 294 -4.59 9.75 -19.62
C VAL A 294 -5.03 10.75 -20.68
N ARG A 295 -4.65 10.50 -21.95
CA ARG A 295 -5.09 11.30 -23.10
C ARG A 295 -6.45 10.82 -23.58
N GLU A 296 -7.48 11.59 -23.26
CA GLU A 296 -8.86 11.31 -23.64
C GLU A 296 -9.01 11.18 -25.16
N MET A 297 -9.20 9.96 -25.65
CA MET A 297 -9.66 9.71 -27.01
C MET A 297 -11.19 9.79 -27.10
N ASN A 298 -11.66 10.09 -28.31
CA ASN A 298 -13.04 10.41 -28.71
C ASN A 298 -14.14 9.68 -27.87
N PRO A 299 -15.11 10.39 -27.27
CA PRO A 299 -16.09 9.86 -26.29
C PRO A 299 -17.09 8.81 -26.81
N MET A 300 -16.98 8.37 -28.06
CA MET A 300 -17.90 7.40 -28.66
C MET A 300 -17.43 5.94 -28.49
N ASP A 301 -16.26 5.70 -27.88
CA ASP A 301 -15.68 4.36 -27.75
C ASP A 301 -15.50 3.97 -26.27
N PHE A 302 -16.62 3.70 -25.59
CA PHE A 302 -16.71 3.36 -24.15
C PHE A 302 -15.90 2.12 -23.72
N TYR A 303 -15.29 1.39 -24.66
CA TYR A 303 -14.64 0.10 -24.43
C TYR A 303 -13.16 0.05 -24.81
N ARG A 304 -12.55 1.14 -25.30
CA ARG A 304 -11.12 1.12 -25.59
C ARG A 304 -10.35 1.75 -24.44
N GLY A 305 -9.56 0.93 -23.77
CA GLY A 305 -8.52 1.45 -22.91
C GLY A 305 -7.57 2.38 -23.69
N GLU A 306 -6.91 3.24 -22.95
CA GLU A 306 -6.09 4.32 -23.48
C GLU A 306 -4.63 3.97 -23.21
N TRP A 307 -3.81 3.99 -24.27
CA TRP A 307 -2.37 3.89 -24.13
C TRP A 307 -1.82 5.20 -23.61
N VAL A 308 -1.13 5.14 -22.47
CA VAL A 308 -0.38 6.24 -21.91
C VAL A 308 1.11 6.02 -22.15
N ASP A 309 1.79 7.06 -22.63
CA ASP A 309 3.24 7.12 -22.76
C ASP A 309 3.84 7.23 -21.35
N ASP A 310 4.83 6.37 -21.04
CA ASP A 310 5.46 6.33 -19.73
C ASP A 310 6.18 7.66 -19.40
N ASN A 311 6.49 8.48 -20.42
CA ASN A 311 7.03 9.83 -20.29
C ASN A 311 6.03 10.89 -19.74
N GLU A 312 4.72 10.60 -19.73
CA GLU A 312 3.68 11.50 -19.21
C GLU A 312 3.22 11.11 -17.79
N THR A 313 4.13 10.53 -16.99
CA THR A 313 3.86 10.11 -15.61
C THR A 313 4.56 11.00 -14.59
N THR A 314 3.93 11.22 -13.44
CA THR A 314 4.49 12.06 -12.35
C THR A 314 4.36 11.32 -11.03
N ILE A 315 5.45 11.22 -10.27
CA ILE A 315 5.40 10.73 -8.88
C ILE A 315 4.75 11.81 -8.03
N LEU A 316 3.68 11.46 -7.32
CA LEU A 316 3.00 12.40 -6.43
C LEU A 316 3.65 12.38 -5.05
N GLU A 317 4.12 13.55 -4.63
CA GLU A 317 4.58 13.76 -3.27
C GLU A 317 3.41 13.73 -2.29
N GLU A 318 3.70 13.41 -1.03
CA GLU A 318 2.69 13.33 0.03
C GLU A 318 1.90 14.65 0.20
N SER A 319 2.58 15.79 0.06
CA SER A 319 1.94 17.11 0.14
C SER A 319 0.90 17.33 -0.97
N GLU A 320 1.17 16.81 -2.17
CA GLU A 320 0.26 16.90 -3.31
C GLU A 320 -0.92 15.94 -3.16
N LEU A 321 -0.70 14.73 -2.63
CA LEU A 321 -1.76 13.80 -2.27
C LEU A 321 -2.72 14.41 -1.24
N LYS A 322 -2.18 15.04 -0.18
CA LYS A 322 -3.00 15.74 0.83
C LYS A 322 -3.82 16.88 0.23
N LYS A 323 -3.19 17.69 -0.62
CA LYS A 323 -3.85 18.80 -1.31
C LYS A 323 -5.03 18.30 -2.14
N ARG A 324 -4.83 17.26 -2.94
CA ARG A 324 -5.89 16.69 -3.81
C ARG A 324 -7.01 16.03 -3.02
N ALA A 325 -6.68 15.30 -1.96
CA ALA A 325 -7.69 14.72 -1.08
C ALA A 325 -8.59 15.82 -0.48
N TRP A 326 -8.00 16.93 -0.04
CA TRP A 326 -8.73 18.09 0.45
C TRP A 326 -9.60 18.75 -0.63
N GLU A 327 -9.05 19.01 -1.82
CA GLU A 327 -9.78 19.58 -2.97
C GLU A 327 -10.98 18.73 -3.40
N GLN A 328 -10.89 17.40 -3.24
CA GLN A 328 -11.94 16.45 -3.59
C GLN A 328 -12.85 16.07 -2.41
N GLY A 329 -12.70 16.73 -1.26
CA GLY A 329 -13.52 16.51 -0.07
C GLY A 329 -13.37 15.10 0.53
N ILE A 330 -12.21 14.46 0.36
CA ILE A 330 -11.89 13.17 0.95
C ILE A 330 -11.28 13.40 2.34
N LYS A 331 -11.89 12.82 3.37
CA LYS A 331 -11.38 12.90 4.74
C LYS A 331 -10.11 12.04 4.87
N LEU A 332 -9.01 12.66 5.28
CA LEU A 332 -7.77 11.95 5.57
C LEU A 332 -7.76 11.40 7.00
N ASP A 333 -7.11 10.25 7.15
CA ASP A 333 -6.86 9.64 8.46
C ASP A 333 -5.86 10.49 9.29
N PRO A 334 -5.97 10.53 10.63
CA PRO A 334 -5.03 11.25 11.47
C PRO A 334 -3.54 10.95 11.22
N ILE A 335 -3.19 9.73 10.77
CA ILE A 335 -1.79 9.38 10.47
C ILE A 335 -1.16 10.20 9.34
N TRP A 336 -1.99 10.84 8.50
CA TRP A 336 -1.51 11.76 7.47
C TRP A 336 -1.12 13.11 8.03
N PHE A 337 -1.48 13.42 9.26
CA PHE A 337 -1.09 14.66 9.91
C PHE A 337 0.05 14.35 10.88
N PRO A 338 1.02 15.26 11.02
CA PRO A 338 2.00 15.14 12.10
C PRO A 338 1.23 14.97 13.42
N LYS A 339 1.73 14.11 14.31
CA LYS A 339 1.07 13.94 15.62
C LYS A 339 0.96 15.31 16.28
N PRO A 340 -0.12 15.59 17.05
CA PRO A 340 -0.30 16.90 17.69
C PRO A 340 0.82 17.31 18.65
N TYR A 341 1.75 16.40 18.97
CA TYR A 341 2.95 16.62 19.79
C TYR A 341 4.25 16.30 19.05
N GLU A 342 4.19 15.91 17.77
CA GLU A 342 5.37 15.89 16.90
C GLU A 342 5.60 17.31 16.41
N VAL A 343 6.65 17.93 16.95
CA VAL A 343 7.23 19.11 16.32
C VAL A 343 7.93 18.63 15.06
N THR A 344 7.20 18.54 13.95
CA THR A 344 7.85 18.50 12.63
C THR A 344 8.48 19.86 12.42
N LEU A 345 9.79 19.94 12.64
CA LEU A 345 10.62 21.05 12.19
C LEU A 345 10.42 21.15 10.69
N LYS A 346 9.66 22.16 10.26
CA LYS A 346 9.58 22.45 8.84
C LYS A 346 10.97 22.92 8.44
N GLN A 347 11.69 22.10 7.69
CA GLN A 347 12.88 22.56 6.98
C GLN A 347 12.47 23.80 6.16
N LYS A 348 12.88 24.98 6.63
CA LYS A 348 12.93 26.16 5.77
C LYS A 348 13.79 25.76 4.59
N LYS A 349 13.27 25.90 3.36
CA LYS A 349 14.10 25.88 2.17
C LYS A 349 15.17 26.95 2.35
N TYR A 350 16.37 26.50 2.68
CA TYR A 350 17.50 27.36 2.91
C TYR A 350 18.09 27.74 1.56
N ASN A 351 18.02 29.03 1.21
CA ASN A 351 18.52 29.56 -0.06
C ASN A 351 19.99 30.00 0.03
N GLY A 352 20.75 29.49 0.99
CA GLY A 352 22.10 29.95 1.27
C GLY A 352 23.22 29.03 0.81
N ASN A 353 24.38 29.62 0.49
CA ASN A 353 25.68 28.97 0.23
C ASN A 353 26.28 28.26 1.45
N LEU A 354 25.62 27.22 2.00
CA LEU A 354 26.32 26.25 2.87
C LEU A 354 27.03 25.20 1.99
N PRO A 355 28.08 24.54 2.49
CA PRO A 355 28.68 23.42 1.76
C PRO A 355 27.63 22.35 1.46
N TYR A 356 27.77 21.66 0.31
CA TYR A 356 26.80 20.65 -0.13
C TYR A 356 26.62 19.49 0.87
N PHE A 357 27.65 19.18 1.65
CA PHE A 357 27.59 18.16 2.68
C PHE A 357 26.84 18.61 3.94
N TRP A 358 26.40 19.87 4.04
CA TRP A 358 25.57 20.34 5.14
C TRP A 358 24.11 20.37 4.69
N PRO A 359 23.27 19.43 5.15
CA PRO A 359 21.85 19.42 4.85
C PRO A 359 21.13 20.55 5.61
N ALA A 360 20.27 21.28 4.89
CA ALA A 360 19.55 22.40 5.46
C ALA A 360 18.54 21.96 6.53
N GLY A 361 18.62 22.54 7.72
CA GLY A 361 17.60 22.35 8.77
C GLY A 361 17.64 20.99 9.47
N SER A 362 18.82 20.38 9.57
CA SER A 362 19.05 19.11 10.28
C SER A 362 20.29 19.22 11.18
N ILE A 363 20.43 18.27 12.11
CA ILE A 363 21.63 18.10 12.94
C ILE A 363 22.67 17.32 12.14
N ALA A 364 23.78 17.96 11.79
CA ALA A 364 24.92 17.33 11.12
C ALA A 364 26.04 17.05 12.12
N LEU A 365 26.47 15.80 12.23
CA LEU A 365 27.62 15.39 13.04
C LEU A 365 28.84 15.16 12.13
N PHE A 366 29.96 15.80 12.47
CA PHE A 366 31.25 15.62 11.82
C PHE A 366 32.21 14.92 12.76
N GLU A 367 32.66 13.72 12.40
CA GLU A 367 33.60 12.92 13.17
C GLU A 367 34.97 12.90 12.50
N SER A 368 36.00 13.28 13.25
CA SER A 368 37.39 13.22 12.79
C SER A 368 38.39 13.48 13.91
N ASN A 369 39.57 12.86 13.83
CA ASN A 369 40.72 13.27 14.65
C ASN A 369 41.31 14.65 14.26
N ARG A 370 40.82 15.25 13.17
CA ARG A 370 41.18 16.59 12.66
C ARG A 370 39.97 17.52 12.54
N ALA A 371 38.92 17.28 13.32
CA ALA A 371 37.68 18.06 13.28
C ALA A 371 37.91 19.56 13.57
N ASP A 372 38.90 19.90 14.38
CA ASP A 372 39.34 21.29 14.62
C ASP A 372 39.84 21.98 13.34
N LEU A 373 40.67 21.28 12.56
CA LEU A 373 41.23 21.79 11.31
C LEU A 373 40.16 21.92 10.23
N PHE A 374 39.20 20.98 10.20
CA PHE A 374 38.07 21.06 9.28
C PHE A 374 37.13 22.22 9.62
N MET A 375 36.72 22.32 10.89
CA MET A 375 35.90 23.43 11.38
C MET A 375 36.57 24.77 11.08
N ARG A 376 37.90 24.85 11.25
CA ARG A 376 38.69 26.02 10.90
C ARG A 376 38.51 26.46 9.45
N GLU A 377 38.75 25.57 8.50
CA GLU A 377 38.68 25.91 7.07
C GLU A 377 37.23 26.14 6.63
N LEU A 378 36.27 25.43 7.22
CA LEU A 378 34.85 25.67 7.01
C LEU A 378 34.42 27.06 7.49
N LEU A 379 34.81 27.47 8.69
CA LEU A 379 34.49 28.80 9.21
C LEU A 379 35.15 29.89 8.36
N LYS A 380 36.39 29.67 7.89
CA LYS A 380 37.06 30.58 6.97
C LYS A 380 36.27 30.72 5.66
N TYR A 381 35.90 29.62 5.04
CA TYR A 381 35.05 29.59 3.83
C TYR A 381 33.74 30.35 4.03
N LEU A 382 33.03 30.06 5.13
CA LEU A 382 31.76 30.72 5.46
C LEU A 382 31.95 32.21 5.73
N SER A 383 33.10 32.61 6.29
CA SER A 383 33.43 34.00 6.60
C SER A 383 33.89 34.82 5.37
N GLU A 384 34.48 34.20 4.35
CA GLU A 384 34.95 34.89 3.14
C GLU A 384 33.85 35.04 2.08
N LYS A 385 32.87 34.12 2.05
CA LYS A 385 31.69 34.18 1.16
C LYS A 385 30.65 35.22 1.58
N THR A 386 30.75 35.81 2.77
CA THR A 386 29.78 36.77 3.30
C THR A 386 29.99 38.18 2.75
N LYS A 387 29.65 38.40 1.47
CA LYS A 387 29.02 39.69 1.11
C LYS A 387 27.59 39.78 1.68
N GLU A 388 27.02 38.64 2.07
CA GLU A 388 25.79 38.49 2.83
C GLU A 388 26.15 38.11 4.28
N ASN A 389 26.04 39.06 5.21
CA ASN A 389 26.37 38.85 6.63
C ASN A 389 25.51 37.72 7.25
N ARG A 390 26.09 36.55 7.52
CA ARG A 390 25.44 35.50 8.33
C ARG A 390 25.98 35.50 9.74
N ASN A 391 25.10 35.46 10.73
CA ASN A 391 25.53 35.41 12.13
C ASN A 391 25.68 33.96 12.57
N ILE A 392 26.92 33.54 12.75
CA ILE A 392 27.29 32.20 13.16
C ILE A 392 27.56 32.22 14.66
N VAL A 393 26.89 31.36 15.42
CA VAL A 393 27.19 31.16 16.85
C VAL A 393 27.97 29.85 17.00
N VAL A 394 29.12 29.92 17.66
CA VAL A 394 30.00 28.78 17.92
C VAL A 394 30.06 28.53 19.41
N VAL A 395 29.59 27.38 19.85
CA VAL A 395 29.59 26.92 21.23
C VAL A 395 30.81 26.03 21.47
N ILE A 396 31.66 26.41 22.43
CA ILE A 396 32.93 25.73 22.72
C ILE A 396 33.04 25.32 24.20
N PRO A 397 33.79 24.26 24.54
CA PRO A 397 33.97 23.84 25.92
C PRO A 397 34.70 24.87 26.77
N ASN A 398 34.42 24.85 28.07
CA ASN A 398 35.06 25.75 29.02
C ASN A 398 36.58 25.54 29.09
N GLY A 399 37.35 26.63 29.11
CA GLY A 399 38.82 26.62 29.11
C GLY A 399 39.50 26.45 27.74
N GLN A 400 38.73 26.25 26.67
CA GLN A 400 39.22 26.29 25.27
C GLN A 400 39.09 27.68 24.63
N ASP A 401 38.52 28.63 25.38
CA ASP A 401 38.29 30.03 24.99
C ASP A 401 39.57 30.73 24.56
N GLY A 402 40.68 30.56 25.29
CA GLY A 402 41.96 31.19 24.93
C GLY A 402 42.58 30.66 23.62
N TYR A 403 42.51 29.35 23.39
CA TYR A 403 43.03 28.71 22.17
C TYR A 403 42.17 29.06 20.96
N ILE A 404 40.86 28.96 21.10
CA ILE A 404 39.89 29.21 20.03
C ILE A 404 39.77 30.70 19.73
N GLN A 405 39.85 31.61 20.71
CA GLN A 405 39.92 33.05 20.44
C GLN A 405 41.21 33.45 19.73
N LYS A 406 42.35 32.80 20.03
CA LYS A 406 43.61 33.02 19.30
C LYS A 406 43.51 32.52 17.86
N PHE A 407 42.85 31.36 17.67
CA PHE A 407 42.56 30.77 16.38
C PHE A 407 41.59 31.64 15.54
N LEU A 408 40.50 32.14 16.12
CA LEU A 408 39.51 32.97 15.45
C LEU A 408 39.94 34.44 15.28
N ARG A 409 40.88 34.95 16.10
CA ARG A 409 41.58 36.22 15.83
C ARG A 409 42.34 36.20 14.50
N CYS A 410 42.73 35.03 14.00
CA CYS A 410 43.34 34.87 12.67
C CYS A 410 42.33 34.93 11.51
N LEU A 411 41.02 34.85 11.77
CA LEU A 411 39.97 35.00 10.74
C LEU A 411 39.60 36.47 10.45
N GLU A 412 40.48 37.42 10.78
CA GLU A 412 40.37 38.88 10.54
C GLU A 412 38.97 39.51 10.69
N LYS A 413 38.73 40.22 11.81
CA LYS A 413 37.71 41.27 11.97
C LYS A 413 36.26 40.96 11.50
N ASN A 414 35.86 39.69 11.40
CA ASN A 414 34.52 39.37 10.94
C ASN A 414 33.51 39.43 12.10
N THR A 415 32.57 40.39 12.07
CA THR A 415 31.56 40.60 13.12
C THR A 415 30.45 39.53 13.11
N ALA A 416 30.46 38.65 12.11
CA ALA A 416 29.47 37.61 11.88
C ALA A 416 29.62 36.39 12.80
N ILE A 417 30.81 36.11 13.34
CA ILE A 417 31.04 34.92 14.17
C ILE A 417 31.06 35.31 15.65
N THR A 418 30.13 34.74 16.43
CA THR A 418 30.08 34.89 17.89
C THR A 418 30.47 33.59 18.56
N ILE A 419 31.44 33.64 19.47
CA ILE A 419 31.89 32.49 20.26
C ILE A 419 31.24 32.56 21.63
N VAL A 420 30.66 31.46 22.08
CA VAL A 420 30.11 31.29 23.42
C VAL A 420 30.67 30.03 24.07
N ASN A 421 30.79 30.06 25.39
CA ASN A 421 31.29 28.93 26.17
C ASN A 421 30.12 28.04 26.59
N THR A 422 30.35 26.73 26.72
CA THR A 422 29.43 25.75 27.34
C THR A 422 28.80 26.22 28.65
N GLU A 423 29.43 27.10 29.43
CA GLU A 423 28.80 27.68 30.63
C GLU A 423 27.47 28.39 30.35
N ILE A 424 27.30 29.01 29.18
CA ILE A 424 26.05 29.67 28.78
C ILE A 424 24.88 28.69 28.69
N LEU A 425 25.17 27.40 28.47
CA LEU A 425 24.16 26.34 28.34
C LEU A 425 23.57 25.91 29.70
N LYS A 426 24.11 26.42 30.82
CA LYS A 426 23.53 26.19 32.16
C LYS A 426 22.22 26.96 32.35
N ASP A 427 22.07 28.09 31.66
CA ASP A 427 20.88 28.93 31.69
C ASP A 427 20.27 29.05 30.29
N ASP A 428 19.16 28.35 30.07
CA ASP A 428 18.44 28.34 28.78
C ASP A 428 18.08 29.75 28.32
N LEU A 429 17.68 30.62 29.26
CA LEU A 429 17.25 31.97 28.93
C LEU A 429 18.44 32.81 28.46
N GLU A 430 19.60 32.64 29.09
CA GLU A 430 20.82 33.35 28.70
C GLU A 430 21.27 32.94 27.30
N PHE A 431 21.28 31.63 27.01
CA PHE A 431 21.64 31.12 25.68
C PHE A 431 20.62 31.55 24.62
N GLU A 432 19.32 31.46 24.91
CA GLU A 432 18.25 31.92 24.00
C GLU A 432 18.38 33.41 23.68
N MET A 433 18.59 34.23 24.71
CA MET A 433 18.81 35.66 24.56
C MET A 433 20.03 35.94 23.69
N LYS A 434 21.10 35.14 23.81
CA LYS A 434 22.30 35.30 22.99
C LYS A 434 22.06 34.97 21.53
N LEU A 435 21.35 33.87 21.24
CA LEU A 435 20.96 33.50 19.87
C LEU A 435 20.13 34.60 19.21
N ARG A 436 19.19 35.19 19.97
CA ARG A 436 18.36 36.31 19.52
C ARG A 436 19.14 37.62 19.35
N GLU A 437 19.98 37.99 20.32
CA GLU A 437 20.82 39.20 20.27
C GLU A 437 21.70 39.20 19.02
N LYS A 438 22.21 38.02 18.66
CA LYS A 438 23.08 37.85 17.50
C LYS A 438 22.35 37.57 16.20
N ASN A 439 21.01 37.46 16.20
CA ASN A 439 20.25 37.00 15.03
C ASN A 439 20.90 35.77 14.38
N ALA A 440 21.19 34.75 15.21
CA ALA A 440 21.92 33.58 14.78
C ALA A 440 21.22 32.89 13.60
N ASP A 441 21.99 32.58 12.55
CA ASP A 441 21.52 31.85 11.37
C ASP A 441 21.87 30.37 11.45
N VAL A 442 22.97 30.02 12.15
CA VAL A 442 23.48 28.65 12.32
C VAL A 442 24.20 28.56 13.67
N VAL A 443 24.07 27.43 14.35
CA VAL A 443 24.80 27.12 15.58
C VAL A 443 25.76 25.96 15.35
N PHE A 444 27.04 26.18 15.66
CA PHE A 444 28.05 25.13 15.63
C PHE A 444 28.45 24.77 17.05
N PHE A 445 28.48 23.49 17.32
CA PHE A 445 28.85 22.91 18.59
C PHE A 445 30.18 22.20 18.42
N TYR A 446 31.17 22.60 19.22
CA TYR A 446 32.49 21.96 19.23
C TYR A 446 32.59 21.05 20.46
N ALA A 447 32.54 19.73 20.24
CA ALA A 447 32.63 18.72 21.28
C ALA A 447 34.07 18.19 21.37
N VAL A 448 34.61 18.09 22.58
CA VAL A 448 35.97 17.57 22.83
C VAL A 448 35.86 16.35 23.74
N ASN A 449 36.40 15.20 23.30
CA ASN A 449 36.58 13.94 24.06
C ASN A 449 35.31 13.23 24.56
N ASP A 450 34.33 12.90 23.70
CA ASP A 450 33.09 12.18 24.07
C ASP A 450 32.32 12.71 25.30
N ASP A 451 32.73 13.87 25.84
CA ASP A 451 32.24 14.46 27.08
C ASP A 451 30.99 15.30 26.77
N PHE A 452 30.04 14.64 26.11
CA PHE A 452 28.73 15.17 25.84
C PHE A 452 27.96 15.23 27.16
N ASN A 453 28.08 16.36 27.84
CA ASN A 453 27.40 16.60 29.10
C ASN A 453 25.93 17.01 28.86
N LYS A 454 25.10 16.92 29.90
CA LYS A 454 23.69 17.33 29.86
C LYS A 454 23.46 18.78 29.43
N GLU A 455 24.47 19.65 29.57
CA GLU A 455 24.38 21.05 29.18
C GLU A 455 24.44 21.17 27.64
N PHE A 456 25.25 20.35 26.99
CA PHE A 456 25.37 20.27 25.54
C PHE A 456 24.09 19.72 24.89
N GLU A 457 23.50 18.66 25.46
CA GLU A 457 22.17 18.14 25.09
C GLU A 457 21.10 19.23 25.14
N ARG A 458 21.09 19.98 26.25
CA ARG A 458 20.14 21.06 26.49
C ARG A 458 20.31 22.19 25.47
N GLY A 459 21.56 22.56 25.16
CA GLY A 459 21.89 23.54 24.13
C GLY A 459 21.41 23.13 22.73
N ILE A 460 21.62 21.87 22.34
CA ILE A 460 21.12 21.32 21.07
C ILE A 460 19.59 21.34 21.07
N GLY A 461 18.95 20.88 22.16
CA GLY A 461 17.50 20.93 22.31
C GLY A 461 16.91 22.33 22.14
N LEU A 462 17.57 23.36 22.67
CA LEU A 462 17.14 24.75 22.50
C LEU A 462 17.33 25.23 21.05
N ALA A 463 18.47 24.93 20.43
CA ALA A 463 18.73 25.30 19.04
C ALA A 463 17.70 24.66 18.09
N ILE A 464 17.30 23.41 18.36
CA ILE A 464 16.21 22.71 17.68
C ILE A 464 14.88 23.46 17.85
N GLN A 465 14.51 23.83 19.09
CA GLN A 465 13.28 24.58 19.36
C GLN A 465 13.23 25.92 18.62
N THR A 466 14.39 26.55 18.42
CA THR A 466 14.54 27.81 17.67
C THR A 466 14.65 27.63 16.15
N GLU A 467 14.53 26.40 15.64
CA GLU A 467 14.64 26.04 14.22
C GLU A 467 15.97 26.48 13.57
N LEU A 468 17.07 26.48 14.34
CA LEU A 468 18.39 26.81 13.82
C LEU A 468 19.08 25.56 13.28
N PRO A 469 19.74 25.61 12.11
CA PRO A 469 20.64 24.55 11.66
C PRO A 469 21.76 24.32 12.67
N ILE A 470 22.06 23.05 12.93
CA ILE A 470 23.04 22.63 13.92
C ILE A 470 24.11 21.78 13.24
N ALA A 471 25.38 22.05 13.53
CA ALA A 471 26.36 20.98 13.44
C ALA A 471 27.21 20.83 14.67
N ILE A 472 27.64 19.60 14.83
CA ILE A 472 28.43 19.13 15.94
C ILE A 472 29.73 18.63 15.35
N PHE A 473 30.85 19.22 15.77
CA PHE A 473 32.18 18.71 15.46
C PHE A 473 32.66 17.89 16.65
N SER A 474 32.92 16.62 16.42
CA SER A 474 33.36 15.69 17.44
C SER A 474 34.65 14.99 17.04
N PHE A 475 35.48 14.70 18.04
CA PHE A 475 36.68 13.88 17.91
C PHE A 475 36.34 12.44 18.27
N SER A 476 35.52 11.77 17.46
CA SER A 476 35.27 10.33 17.63
C SER A 476 36.10 9.54 16.64
N LYS A 477 36.81 8.52 17.14
CA LYS A 477 37.48 7.50 16.31
C LYS A 477 36.72 6.16 16.34
N GLU A 478 35.69 6.05 17.17
CA GLU A 478 34.99 4.80 17.45
C GLU A 478 33.48 5.04 17.39
N GLY A 479 32.78 4.29 16.54
CA GLY A 479 31.38 4.50 16.15
C GLY A 479 30.32 4.24 17.21
N ASN A 480 30.56 4.60 18.47
CA ASN A 480 29.60 4.49 19.58
C ASN A 480 29.43 5.83 20.33
N SER A 481 29.52 6.97 19.64
CA SER A 481 29.14 8.24 20.26
C SER A 481 27.61 8.31 20.39
N PRO A 482 27.04 8.66 21.56
CA PRO A 482 25.60 8.93 21.71
C PRO A 482 25.10 10.01 20.74
N LEU A 483 26.00 10.84 20.24
CA LEU A 483 25.75 11.84 19.21
C LEU A 483 25.25 11.23 17.89
N CYS A 484 25.72 10.02 17.53
CA CYS A 484 25.27 9.33 16.32
C CYS A 484 23.79 8.93 16.41
N GLU A 485 23.26 8.70 17.62
CA GLU A 485 21.84 8.36 17.81
C GLU A 485 20.91 9.57 17.65
N VAL A 486 21.44 10.79 17.85
CA VAL A 486 20.67 12.04 17.82
C VAL A 486 20.94 12.89 16.59
N ALA A 487 21.99 12.60 15.82
CA ALA A 487 22.29 13.30 14.57
C ALA A 487 21.42 12.78 13.43
N ASP A 488 20.84 13.70 12.66
CA ASP A 488 20.11 13.36 11.44
C ASP A 488 21.05 12.89 10.33
N HIS A 489 22.29 13.38 10.33
CA HIS A 489 23.31 13.03 9.35
C HIS A 489 24.68 12.92 10.02
N THR A 490 25.41 11.87 9.70
CA THR A 490 26.76 11.64 10.22
C THR A 490 27.77 11.62 9.08
N TYR A 491 28.84 12.39 9.24
CA TYR A 491 29.91 12.56 8.28
C TYR A 491 31.25 12.19 8.90
N ILE A 492 31.99 11.30 8.24
CA ILE A 492 33.39 11.07 8.57
C ILE A 492 34.21 12.04 7.72
N VAL A 493 35.08 12.81 8.38
CA VAL A 493 35.97 13.76 7.72
C VAL A 493 37.41 13.31 7.86
N GLU A 494 38.09 13.06 6.76
CA GLU A 494 39.51 12.67 6.75
C GLU A 494 40.32 13.58 5.82
N GLY A 495 41.62 13.72 6.08
CA GLY A 495 42.44 14.62 5.28
C GLY A 495 43.86 14.76 5.76
N ASN A 496 44.80 14.42 4.88
CA ASN A 496 46.23 14.49 5.15
C ASN A 496 46.82 15.89 5.18
N ASN A 497 46.31 16.81 4.35
CA ASN A 497 46.78 18.18 4.27
C ASN A 497 45.61 19.18 4.26
N PRO A 498 45.30 19.83 5.40
CA PRO A 498 44.18 20.77 5.52
C PRO A 498 44.35 22.02 4.65
N ALA A 499 45.55 22.31 4.15
CA ALA A 499 45.78 23.40 3.21
C ALA A 499 45.31 23.10 1.77
N THR A 500 45.02 21.84 1.44
CA THR A 500 44.61 21.42 0.09
C THR A 500 43.18 20.89 0.02
N GLY A 501 42.62 20.38 1.12
CA GLY A 501 41.25 19.86 1.15
C GLY A 501 40.99 18.81 2.22
N PHE A 502 39.73 18.41 2.32
CA PHE A 502 39.25 17.31 3.16
C PHE A 502 38.41 16.34 2.33
N ARG A 503 38.42 15.09 2.73
CA ARG A 503 37.56 14.03 2.21
C ARG A 503 36.43 13.83 3.20
N VAL A 504 35.20 13.79 2.71
CA VAL A 504 33.99 13.67 3.54
C VAL A 504 33.20 12.49 3.02
N GLU A 505 32.94 11.54 3.90
CA GLU A 505 32.07 10.39 3.67
C GLU A 505 30.74 10.62 4.37
N ASN A 506 29.64 10.48 3.64
CA ASN A 506 28.30 10.44 4.23
C ASN A 506 27.99 9.00 4.66
N MET A 507 27.83 8.79 5.97
CA MET A 507 27.61 7.46 6.54
C MET A 507 26.24 6.85 6.18
N GLU A 508 25.27 7.67 5.76
CA GLU A 508 23.96 7.17 5.32
C GLU A 508 23.97 6.69 3.87
N THR A 509 24.70 7.39 3.00
CA THR A 509 24.70 7.12 1.56
C THR A 509 25.93 6.37 1.08
N GLY A 510 26.99 6.29 1.90
CA GLY A 510 28.31 5.80 1.51
C GLY A 510 29.02 6.69 0.48
N GLU A 511 28.51 7.91 0.22
CA GLU A 511 29.09 8.80 -0.78
C GLU A 511 30.34 9.49 -0.23
N ILE A 512 31.46 9.31 -0.93
CA ILE A 512 32.74 9.95 -0.60
C ILE A 512 33.01 11.10 -1.56
N LYS A 513 33.30 12.28 -1.02
CA LYS A 513 33.60 13.50 -1.79
C LYS A 513 34.88 14.17 -1.29
N LYS A 514 35.67 14.69 -2.23
CA LYS A 514 36.84 15.56 -1.97
C LYS A 514 36.41 17.02 -2.01
N TYR A 515 36.66 17.74 -0.94
CA TYR A 515 36.43 19.16 -0.77
C TYR A 515 37.77 19.89 -0.76
N LEU A 516 38.13 20.48 -1.88
CA LEU A 516 39.39 21.20 -2.07
C LEU A 516 39.16 22.69 -1.79
N PHE A 517 39.77 23.21 -0.72
CA PHE A 517 39.68 24.63 -0.36
C PHE A 517 40.66 25.43 -1.22
N GLU A 518 40.14 26.29 -2.09
CA GLU A 518 40.94 27.14 -2.96
C GLU A 518 41.42 28.41 -2.23
N PRO A 519 42.58 28.99 -2.60
CA PRO A 519 43.13 30.18 -1.92
C PRO A 519 42.27 31.44 -2.01
N ASN A 520 41.30 31.48 -2.92
CA ASN A 520 40.32 32.55 -3.12
C ASN A 520 39.07 32.42 -2.22
N GLY A 521 39.01 31.39 -1.36
CA GLY A 521 37.84 31.10 -0.52
C GLY A 521 36.74 30.32 -1.24
N ASP A 522 37.00 29.76 -2.41
CA ASP A 522 36.11 28.81 -3.09
C ASP A 522 36.38 27.36 -2.65
N VAL A 523 35.39 26.49 -2.87
CA VAL A 523 35.53 25.05 -2.60
C VAL A 523 35.18 24.29 -3.87
N ARG A 524 36.15 23.53 -4.38
CA ARG A 524 35.96 22.61 -5.50
C ARG A 524 35.62 21.23 -4.96
N ILE A 525 34.58 20.62 -5.51
CA ILE A 525 34.06 19.31 -5.08
C ILE A 525 34.33 18.29 -6.17
N GLU A 526 34.95 17.17 -5.81
CA GLU A 526 35.24 16.05 -6.70
C GLU A 526 34.76 14.73 -6.08
N PRO A 527 34.40 13.72 -6.87
CA PRO A 527 34.14 12.38 -6.35
C PRO A 527 35.42 11.79 -5.71
N GLY A 528 35.28 11.10 -4.58
CA GLY A 528 36.35 10.38 -3.89
C GLY A 528 36.10 8.87 -3.80
N THR A 529 37.10 8.12 -3.33
CA THR A 529 37.05 6.66 -3.13
C THR A 529 37.37 6.27 -1.68
N GLU A 530 37.17 5.01 -1.30
CA GLU A 530 37.60 4.53 0.04
C GLU A 530 39.12 4.62 0.23
N GLU A 531 39.90 4.42 -0.83
CA GLU A 531 41.37 4.56 -0.81
C GLU A 531 41.79 6.00 -0.45
N ASP A 532 40.96 6.98 -0.80
CA ASP A 532 41.16 8.36 -0.40
C ASP A 532 40.99 8.54 1.12
N MET A 533 40.12 7.80 1.78
CA MET A 533 39.93 7.91 3.24
C MET A 533 41.17 7.36 4.00
N VAL A 534 41.79 6.29 3.49
CA VAL A 534 42.95 5.63 4.13
C VAL A 534 44.26 6.44 4.05
N GLU A 535 44.38 7.33 3.06
CA GLU A 535 45.49 8.28 2.96
C GLU A 535 45.30 9.45 3.91
#